data_AF-C7ZKM3-F1
#
_entry.id   AF-C7ZKM3-F1
#
_cell.length_a   1.000
_cell.length_b   1.000
_cell.length_c   1.000
_cell.angle_alpha   90.00
_cell.angle_beta   90.00
_cell.angle_gamma   90.00
#
_symmetry.space_group_name_H-M   'P 1'
#
loop_
_entity.id
_entity.type
_entity.pdbx_description
1 polymer ?
#
loop_
_entity_poly.entity_id
_entity_poly.type
_entity_poly.pdbx_seq_one_letter_code
_entity_poly.pdbx_strand_id
1 'polypeptide(L)'
;MKTVAVAIAALALQVVAESLDKADYFPECSLDCLTEAIEKSVECKETDSICLCDHENYEAIYEYTMDCVIDACGEDVAIDEVLPAAEPYCSDATS
;
A
#
# COMPACT_ATOMS: atom_id res chain seq x y z
N MET A 1 -48.86 13.20 20.54
CA MET A 1 -47.80 13.14 19.52
C MET A 1 -46.56 13.76 20.13
N LYS A 2 -45.63 12.94 20.65
CA LYS A 2 -44.32 13.37 21.16
C LYS A 2 -43.32 12.87 20.14
N THR A 3 -42.71 13.81 19.43
CA THR A 3 -41.73 13.56 18.38
C THR A 3 -40.51 12.87 18.98
N VAL A 4 -40.34 11.58 18.67
CA VAL A 4 -39.13 10.83 18.95
C VAL A 4 -38.09 11.30 17.94
N ALA A 5 -37.11 12.09 18.39
CA ALA A 5 -35.92 12.38 17.61
C ALA A 5 -35.08 11.11 17.56
N VAL A 6 -35.16 10.38 16.44
CA VAL A 6 -34.27 9.25 16.15
C VAL A 6 -32.92 9.84 15.76
N ALA A 7 -31.96 9.80 16.67
CA ALA A 7 -30.57 10.07 16.36
C ALA A 7 -30.04 8.89 15.54
N ILE A 8 -29.94 9.06 14.22
CA ILE A 8 -29.24 8.13 13.35
C ILE A 8 -27.75 8.37 13.59
N ALA A 9 -27.12 7.53 14.41
CA ALA A 9 -25.67 7.48 14.48
C ALA A 9 -25.17 6.92 13.14
N ALA A 10 -24.65 7.81 12.29
CA ALA A 10 -23.91 7.41 11.10
C ALA A 10 -22.64 6.70 11.59
N LEU A 11 -22.60 5.37 11.45
CA LEU A 11 -21.38 4.59 11.55
C LEU A 11 -20.51 4.97 10.36
N ALA A 12 -19.66 5.99 10.52
CA ALA A 12 -18.52 6.15 9.63
C ALA A 12 -17.67 4.90 9.80
N LEU A 13 -17.63 4.04 8.78
CA LEU A 13 -16.64 2.97 8.69
C LEU A 13 -15.28 3.68 8.65
N GLN A 14 -14.64 3.78 9.81
CA GLN A 14 -13.25 4.17 9.87
C GLN A 14 -12.49 2.99 9.29
N VAL A 15 -12.03 3.14 8.04
CA VAL A 15 -11.01 2.26 7.48
C VAL A 15 -9.83 2.39 8.43
N VAL A 16 -9.63 1.39 9.28
CA VAL A 16 -8.41 1.28 10.06
C VAL A 16 -7.35 0.95 9.03
N ALA A 17 -6.54 1.95 8.66
CA ALA A 17 -5.36 1.71 7.84
C ALA A 17 -4.57 0.58 8.51
N GLU A 18 -4.50 -0.59 7.88
CA GLU A 18 -3.61 -1.65 8.35
C GLU A 18 -2.19 -1.17 8.08
N SER A 19 -1.34 -1.21 9.12
CA SER A 19 0.07 -0.84 8.99
C SER A 19 0.90 -2.10 8.96
N LEU A 20 1.15 -2.60 7.76
CA LEU A 20 2.11 -3.68 7.54
C LEU A 20 3.51 -3.10 7.36
N ASP A 21 4.51 -3.81 7.86
CA ASP A 21 5.91 -3.50 7.58
C ASP A 21 6.28 -4.05 6.22
N LYS A 22 6.80 -3.21 5.32
CA LYS A 22 7.22 -3.64 3.97
C LYS A 22 8.41 -4.59 4.05
N ALA A 23 9.26 -4.47 5.06
CA ALA A 23 10.43 -5.33 5.23
C ALA A 23 10.06 -6.80 5.49
N ASP A 24 8.82 -7.09 5.91
CA ASP A 24 8.32 -8.45 6.08
C ASP A 24 7.97 -9.14 4.74
N TYR A 25 7.79 -8.36 3.66
CA TYR A 25 7.31 -8.86 2.35
C TYR A 25 8.34 -8.64 1.24
N PHE A 26 9.03 -7.50 1.24
CA PHE A 26 9.87 -7.05 0.14
C PHE A 26 11.37 -7.19 0.47
N PRO A 27 12.23 -7.50 -0.52
CA PRO A 27 13.67 -7.53 -0.36
C PRO A 27 14.23 -6.19 0.15
N GLU A 28 15.24 -6.24 1.03
CA GLU A 28 15.85 -5.05 1.64
C GLU A 28 16.37 -4.03 0.60
N CYS A 29 16.91 -4.50 -0.53
CA CYS A 29 17.39 -3.64 -1.60
C CYS A 29 16.30 -2.80 -2.30
N SER A 30 15.02 -3.17 -2.13
CA SER A 30 13.88 -2.52 -2.79
C SER A 30 13.15 -1.51 -1.90
N LEU A 31 13.42 -1.50 -0.59
CA LEU A 31 12.66 -0.71 0.37
C LEU A 31 12.78 0.79 0.12
N ASP A 32 13.99 1.30 -0.11
CA ASP A 32 14.20 2.71 -0.44
C ASP A 32 13.47 3.11 -1.74
N CYS A 33 13.46 2.23 -2.75
CA CYS A 33 12.71 2.45 -3.99
C CYS A 33 11.20 2.54 -3.76
N LEU A 34 10.65 1.64 -2.94
CA LEU A 34 9.23 1.65 -2.58
C LEU A 34 8.88 2.92 -1.80
N THR A 35 9.68 3.32 -0.82
CA THR A 35 9.48 4.56 -0.04
C THR A 35 9.50 5.78 -0.97
N GLU A 36 10.49 5.89 -1.85
CA GLU A 36 10.56 7.01 -2.81
C GLU A 36 9.38 7.03 -3.79
N ALA A 37 8.95 5.86 -4.28
CA ALA A 37 7.81 5.79 -5.19
C ALA A 37 6.53 6.23 -4.49
N ILE A 38 6.30 5.81 -3.25
CA ILE A 38 5.14 6.23 -2.45
C ILE A 38 5.14 7.75 -2.28
N GLU A 39 6.26 8.34 -1.86
CA GLU A 39 6.37 9.79 -1.66
C GLU A 39 6.13 10.61 -2.94
N LYS A 40 6.42 10.04 -4.11
CA LYS A 40 6.35 10.75 -5.40
C LYS A 40 5.04 10.52 -6.17
N SER A 41 4.36 9.40 -5.95
CA SER A 41 3.26 8.95 -6.81
C SER A 41 1.87 9.01 -6.16
N VAL A 42 1.78 9.01 -4.82
CA VAL A 42 0.50 8.93 -4.11
C VAL A 42 0.44 9.87 -2.91
N GLU A 43 -0.77 10.14 -2.41
CA GLU A 43 -0.98 10.94 -1.18
C GLU A 43 -1.12 10.08 0.09
N CYS A 44 -0.90 8.76 -0.04
CA CYS A 44 -0.95 7.82 1.08
C CYS A 44 0.20 8.07 2.06
N LYS A 45 -0.02 7.75 3.33
CA LYS A 45 1.10 7.55 4.26
C LYS A 45 1.82 6.26 3.90
N GLU A 46 3.12 6.22 4.09
CA GLU A 46 3.94 5.02 3.87
C GLU A 46 3.45 3.79 4.67
N THR A 47 2.86 4.04 5.84
CA THR A 47 2.32 3.02 6.75
C THR A 47 0.83 2.72 6.53
N ASP A 48 0.18 3.34 5.55
CA ASP A 48 -1.23 3.10 5.25
C ASP A 48 -1.35 2.01 4.17
N SER A 49 -1.16 0.75 4.57
CA SER A 49 -1.10 -0.37 3.63
C SER A 49 -2.39 -0.52 2.82
N ILE A 50 -3.56 -0.20 3.40
CA ILE A 50 -4.83 -0.17 2.66
C ILE A 50 -4.79 0.88 1.55
N CYS A 51 -4.39 2.12 1.85
CA CYS A 51 -4.30 3.18 0.85
C CYS A 51 -3.33 2.82 -0.27
N LEU A 52 -2.17 2.27 0.08
CA LEU A 52 -1.14 1.87 -0.87
C LEU A 52 -1.57 0.73 -1.80
N CYS A 53 -2.50 -0.11 -1.33
CA CYS A 53 -3.05 -1.23 -2.07
C CYS A 53 -4.37 -0.91 -2.78
N ASP A 54 -4.86 0.33 -2.71
CA ASP A 54 -5.88 0.80 -3.63
C ASP A 54 -5.35 0.67 -5.07
N HIS A 55 -6.21 0.25 -5.99
CA HIS A 55 -5.81 -0.08 -7.36
C HIS A 55 -5.06 1.07 -8.06
N GLU A 56 -5.56 2.31 -7.94
CA GLU A 56 -4.94 3.47 -8.60
C GLU A 56 -3.59 3.81 -7.97
N ASN A 57 -3.49 3.72 -6.64
CA ASN A 57 -2.25 3.98 -5.91
C ASN A 57 -1.20 2.90 -6.17
N TYR A 58 -1.60 1.64 -6.20
CA TYR A 58 -0.73 0.52 -6.51
C TYR A 58 -0.11 0.65 -7.91
N GLU A 59 -0.94 0.94 -8.92
CA GLU A 59 -0.45 1.15 -10.29
C GLU A 59 0.53 2.33 -10.36
N ALA A 60 0.22 3.45 -9.70
CA ALA A 60 1.11 4.61 -9.65
C ALA A 60 2.45 4.30 -8.97
N ILE A 61 2.43 3.58 -7.84
CA ILE A 61 3.66 3.14 -7.16
C ILE A 61 4.47 2.22 -8.06
N TYR A 62 3.81 1.24 -8.70
CA TYR A 62 4.46 0.28 -9.60
C TYR A 62 5.22 0.97 -10.74
N GLU A 63 4.58 1.93 -11.43
CA GLU A 63 5.18 2.66 -12.55
C GLU A 63 6.46 3.43 -12.15
N TYR A 64 6.52 3.95 -10.92
CA TYR A 64 7.69 4.68 -10.42
C TYR A 64 8.76 3.77 -9.80
N THR A 65 8.38 2.59 -9.30
CA THR A 65 9.28 1.72 -8.52
C THR A 65 10.21 0.89 -9.40
N MET A 66 9.74 0.40 -10.54
CA MET A 66 10.43 -0.68 -11.28
C MET A 66 11.84 -0.32 -11.75
N ASP A 67 12.04 0.87 -12.32
CA ASP A 67 13.37 1.30 -12.79
C ASP A 67 14.37 1.37 -11.62
N CYS A 68 13.95 1.90 -10.47
CA CYS A 68 14.78 1.96 -9.27
C CYS A 68 15.14 0.56 -8.75
N VAL A 69 14.16 -0.34 -8.70
CA VAL A 69 14.38 -1.72 -8.22
C VAL A 69 15.30 -2.49 -9.15
N ILE A 70 15.17 -2.34 -10.47
CA ILE A 70 16.09 -2.98 -11.43
C ILE A 70 17.52 -2.47 -11.19
N ASP A 71 17.72 -1.18 -10.98
CA ASP A 71 19.05 -0.60 -10.72
C ASP A 71 19.63 -1.04 -9.36
N ALA A 72 18.81 -1.16 -8.33
CA ALA A 72 19.25 -1.46 -6.96
C ALA A 72 19.38 -2.97 -6.66
N CYS A 73 18.44 -3.76 -7.18
CA CYS A 73 18.29 -5.19 -6.87
C CYS A 73 18.64 -6.11 -8.06
N GLY A 74 18.61 -5.58 -9.28
CA GLY A 74 18.72 -6.37 -10.50
C GLY A 74 17.36 -6.83 -11.05
N GLU A 75 17.33 -7.10 -12.36
CA GLU A 75 16.11 -7.47 -13.09
C GLU A 75 15.46 -8.75 -12.55
N ASP A 76 16.26 -9.78 -12.23
CA ASP A 76 15.75 -11.05 -11.69
C ASP A 76 15.01 -10.83 -10.36
N VAL A 77 15.57 -10.04 -9.43
CA VAL A 77 14.92 -9.76 -8.12
C VAL A 77 13.67 -8.89 -8.31
N ALA A 78 13.69 -7.94 -9.25
CA ALA A 78 12.52 -7.12 -9.56
C ALA A 78 11.33 -8.00 -10.01
N ILE A 79 11.60 -8.97 -10.90
CA ILE A 79 10.57 -9.81 -11.53
C ILE A 79 10.15 -10.97 -10.62
N ASP A 80 11.11 -11.67 -10.02
CA ASP A 80 10.85 -12.92 -9.31
C ASP A 80 10.56 -12.75 -7.82
N GLU A 81 10.88 -11.59 -7.24
CA GLU A 81 10.69 -11.33 -5.80
C GLU A 81 9.79 -10.12 -5.52
N VAL A 82 10.13 -8.93 -6.05
CA VAL A 82 9.40 -7.68 -5.71
C VAL A 82 7.98 -7.68 -6.28
N LEU A 83 7.82 -8.02 -7.56
CA LEU A 83 6.52 -8.12 -8.19
C LEU A 83 5.55 -9.07 -7.46
N PRO A 84 5.91 -10.35 -7.21
CA PRO A 84 5.03 -11.27 -6.52
C PRO A 84 4.84 -10.94 -5.03
N ALA A 85 5.75 -10.21 -4.38
CA ALA A 85 5.60 -9.79 -2.98
C ALA A 85 4.44 -8.81 -2.73
N ALA A 86 4.01 -8.07 -3.76
CA ALA A 86 2.89 -7.14 -3.64
C ALA A 86 1.54 -7.81 -3.37
N GLU A 87 1.30 -9.01 -3.93
CA GLU A 87 0.05 -9.75 -3.74
C GLU A 87 -0.20 -10.12 -2.26
N PRO A 88 0.71 -10.81 -1.55
CA PRO A 88 0.50 -11.12 -0.13
C PRO A 88 0.47 -9.86 0.73
N TYR A 89 1.29 -8.84 0.43
CA TYR A 89 1.24 -7.57 1.15
C TYR A 89 -0.16 -6.92 1.07
N CYS A 90 -0.74 -6.85 -0.13
CA CYS A 90 -2.06 -6.24 -0.31
C CYS A 90 -3.23 -7.12 0.14
N SER A 91 -3.08 -8.44 0.08
CA SER A 91 -4.03 -9.38 0.68
C SER A 91 -4.09 -9.18 2.20
N ASP A 92 -2.93 -9.18 2.86
CA ASP A 92 -2.85 -9.07 4.31
C ASP A 92 -3.24 -7.68 4.83
N ALA A 93 -3.16 -6.65 3.98
CA ALA A 93 -3.59 -5.29 4.32
C ALA A 93 -5.11 -5.11 4.33
N THR A 94 -5.88 -6.09 3.86
CA THR A 94 -7.35 -6.01 3.75
C THR A 94 -8.07 -7.15 4.45
N SER A 95 -7.38 -7.85 5.36
CA SER A 95 -7.79 -9.13 5.95
C SER A 95 -8.64 -9.03 7.23
#